data_AF-A0A0G1TIL1-F1
#
_entry.id   AF-A0A0G1TIL1-F1
#
_cell.length_a   1.000
_cell.length_b   1.000
_cell.length_c   1.000
_cell.angle_alpha   90.00
_cell.angle_beta   90.00
_cell.angle_gamma   90.00
#
_symmetry.space_group_name_H-M   'P 1'
#
loop_
_entity.id
_entity.type
_entity.pdbx_description
1 polymer ?
#
loop_
_entity_poly.entity_id
_entity_poly.type
_entity_poly.pdbx_seq_one_letter_code
_entity_poly.pdbx_strand_id
1 'polypeptide(L)' 'EKKLKENDPQKYKFWKLVQSINYGLDKRKLSKKLIIDAWPFIKNKLDPYKKRALEYLIWKKQYSLPNNLSFWNLSK' A
#
# COMPACT_ATOMS: atom_id res chain seq x y z
N GLU A 1 11.66 5.49 13.52
CA GLU A 1 12.10 6.10 12.24
C GLU A 1 13.60 6.35 12.14
N LYS A 2 14.24 7.13 13.05
CA LYS A 2 15.66 7.56 12.92
C LYS A 2 16.63 6.41 12.58
N LYS A 3 16.61 5.32 13.34
CA LYS A 3 17.47 4.15 13.12
C LYS A 3 17.29 3.48 11.74
N LEU A 4 16.07 3.49 11.20
CA LEU A 4 15.79 2.88 9.89
C LEU A 4 16.31 3.76 8.75
N LYS A 5 16.27 5.08 8.94
CA LYS A 5 16.76 6.08 7.98
C LYS A 5 18.28 6.06 7.87
N GLU A 6 18.98 5.83 8.98
CA GLU A 6 20.44 5.76 9.05
C GLU A 6 20.99 4.44 8.51
N ASN A 7 20.33 3.32 8.81
CA ASN A 7 20.83 1.99 8.43
C ASN A 7 20.53 1.60 6.97
N ASP A 8 19.39 2.04 6.42
CA ASP A 8 19.00 1.69 5.06
C ASP A 8 18.06 2.76 4.46
N PRO A 9 18.64 3.79 3.82
CA PRO A 9 17.85 4.90 3.28
C PRO A 9 16.89 4.46 2.17
N GLN A 10 17.15 3.34 1.49
CA GLN A 10 16.29 2.82 0.42
C GLN A 10 15.06 2.12 1.01
N LYS A 11 15.24 1.27 2.03
CA LYS A 11 14.11 0.69 2.78
C LYS A 11 13.27 1.74 3.48
N TYR A 12 13.89 2.81 4.00
CA TYR A 12 13.15 3.92 4.59
C TYR A 12 12.22 4.61 3.58
N LYS A 13 12.66 4.80 2.32
CA LYS A 13 11.80 5.34 1.25
C LYS A 13 10.58 4.47 1.00
N PHE A 14 10.75 3.14 0.89
CA PHE A 14 9.62 2.22 0.72
C PHE A 14 8.69 2.18 1.93
N TRP A 15 9.26 2.20 3.13
CA TRP A 15 8.47 2.25 4.37
C TRP A 15 7.62 3.52 4.41
N LYS A 16 8.22 4.69 4.11
CA LYS A 16 7.49 5.96 4.07
C LYS A 16 6.39 5.94 3.02
N LEU A 17 6.66 5.39 1.84
CA LEU A 17 5.67 5.23 0.77
C LEU A 17 4.47 4.38 1.21
N VAL A 18 4.72 3.25 1.89
CA VAL A 18 3.65 2.40 2.46
C VAL A 18 2.81 3.17 3.48
N GLN A 19 3.47 3.92 4.37
CA GLN A 19 2.78 4.72 5.39
C GLN A 19 1.92 5.83 4.75
N SER A 20 2.44 6.51 3.73
CA SER A 20 1.70 7.52 2.97
C SER A 20 0.47 6.92 2.27
N ILE A 21 0.59 5.72 1.70
CA ILE A 21 -0.53 5.05 1.01
C ILE A 21 -1.60 4.58 2.00
N ASN A 22 -1.18 3.95 3.11
CA ASN A 22 -2.12 3.37 4.07
C ASN A 22 -2.85 4.46 4.87
N TYR A 23 -2.12 5.50 5.30
CA TYR A 23 -2.61 6.48 6.28
C TYR A 23 -2.74 7.90 5.74
N GLY A 24 -2.37 8.16 4.48
CA GLY A 24 -2.45 9.50 3.90
C GLY A 24 -1.50 10.51 4.54
N LEU A 25 -0.41 10.04 5.18
CA LEU A 25 0.54 10.89 5.92
C LEU A 25 1.35 11.85 5.05
N ASP A 26 1.26 11.73 3.72
CA ASP A 26 1.88 12.66 2.78
C ASP A 26 0.80 13.29 1.89
N LYS A 27 0.75 14.63 1.86
CA LYS A 27 -0.20 15.41 1.05
C LYS A 27 0.24 15.56 -0.41
N ARG A 28 1.38 14.97 -0.79
CA ARG A 28 1.91 15.02 -2.15
C ARG A 28 1.21 14.00 -3.05
N LYS A 29 0.96 14.38 -4.31
CA LYS A 29 0.47 13.45 -5.33
C LYS A 29 1.53 12.39 -5.61
N LEU A 30 1.17 11.11 -5.43
CA LEU A 30 2.05 9.99 -5.77
C LEU A 30 2.14 9.83 -7.29
N SER A 31 3.37 9.71 -7.80
CA SER A 31 3.59 9.42 -9.22
C SER A 31 3.28 7.97 -9.54
N LYS A 32 2.51 7.72 -10.61
CA LYS A 32 2.20 6.36 -11.10
C LYS A 32 3.47 5.55 -11.36
N LYS A 33 4.47 6.16 -12.00
CA LYS A 33 5.75 5.51 -12.31
C LYS A 33 6.46 5.02 -11.05
N LEU A 34 6.55 5.89 -10.03
CA LEU A 34 7.15 5.55 -8.74
C LEU A 34 6.44 4.38 -8.06
N ILE A 35 5.11 4.32 -8.13
CA ILE A 35 4.36 3.20 -7.55
C ILE A 35 4.63 1.90 -8.30
N ILE A 36 4.70 1.93 -9.63
CA ILE A 36 5.01 0.75 -10.46
C ILE A 36 6.41 0.23 -10.12
N ASP A 37 7.41 1.12 -10.08
CA ASP A 37 8.79 0.76 -9.79
C ASP A 37 8.94 0.19 -8.37
N ALA A 38 8.24 0.78 -7.39
CA ALA A 38 8.25 0.31 -6.01
C ALA A 38 7.35 -0.91 -5.75
N TRP A 39 6.45 -1.25 -6.67
CA TRP A 39 5.39 -2.24 -6.49
C TRP A 39 5.87 -3.59 -5.97
N PRO A 40 6.97 -4.19 -6.50
CA PRO A 40 7.47 -5.48 -6.03
C PRO A 40 7.80 -5.50 -4.53
N PHE A 41 8.19 -4.35 -3.97
CA PHE A 41 8.66 -4.21 -2.60
C PHE A 41 7.55 -3.81 -1.61
N ILE A 42 6.54 -3.08 -2.07
CA ILE A 42 5.50 -2.51 -1.20
C ILE A 42 4.19 -3.29 -1.19
N LYS A 43 3.85 -4.02 -2.27
CA LYS A 43 2.51 -4.61 -2.47
C LYS A 43 2.03 -5.54 -1.35
N ASN A 44 2.95 -6.19 -0.64
CA ASN A 44 2.64 -7.12 0.45
C ASN A 44 2.56 -6.43 1.82
N LYS A 45 2.90 -5.14 1.90
CA LYS A 45 2.88 -4.32 3.12
C LYS A 45 1.74 -3.30 3.13
N LEU A 46 0.99 -3.22 2.03
CA LEU A 46 -0.17 -2.34 1.90
C LEU A 46 -1.39 -2.97 2.55
N ASP A 47 -2.25 -2.13 3.11
CA ASP A 47 -3.58 -2.54 3.53
C ASP A 47 -4.33 -3.19 2.34
N PRO A 48 -5.06 -4.30 2.53
CA PRO A 48 -5.71 -5.02 1.43
C PRO A 48 -6.66 -4.15 0.58
N TYR A 49 -7.40 -3.23 1.20
CA TYR A 49 -8.32 -2.34 0.49
C TYR A 49 -7.55 -1.28 -0.30
N LYS A 50 -6.52 -0.69 0.30
CA LYS A 50 -5.65 0.29 -0.37
C LYS A 50 -4.88 -0.34 -1.53
N LYS A 51 -4.38 -1.57 -1.35
CA LYS A 51 -3.71 -2.36 -2.39
C LYS A 51 -4.64 -2.57 -3.58
N ARG A 52 -5.86 -3.06 -3.35
CA ARG A 52 -6.85 -3.27 -4.42
C ARG A 52 -7.21 -1.98 -5.14
N ALA A 53 -7.40 -0.88 -4.39
CA ALA A 53 -7.66 0.43 -4.98
C ALA A 53 -6.51 0.87 -5.90
N LEU A 54 -5.25 0.73 -5.46
CA LEU A 54 -4.09 1.01 -6.31
C LEU A 54 -4.01 0.07 -7.51
N GLU A 55 -4.33 -1.20 -7.34
CA GLU A 55 -4.31 -2.20 -8.41
C GLU A 55 -5.32 -1.88 -9.51
N TYR A 56 -6.50 -1.40 -9.11
CA TYR A 56 -7.51 -0.89 -10.02
C TYR A 56 -7.07 0.41 -10.69
N LEU A 57 -6.55 1.39 -9.94
CA LEU A 57 -6.15 2.68 -10.51
C LEU A 57 -5.01 2.57 -11.53
N ILE A 58 -4.04 1.69 -11.28
CA ILE A 58 -2.82 1.58 -12.09
C ILE A 58 -2.99 0.57 -13.23
N TRP A 59 -3.54 -0.61 -12.94
CA TRP A 59 -3.62 -1.74 -13.87
C TRP A 59 -5.05 -2.14 -14.25
N LYS A 60 -6.08 -1.40 -13.80
CA LYS A 60 -7.51 -1.72 -14.06
C LYS A 60 -7.91 -3.12 -13.62
N LYS A 61 -7.19 -3.68 -12.63
CA LYS A 61 -7.55 -4.98 -12.04
C LYS A 61 -8.87 -4.84 -11.30
N GLN A 62 -9.86 -5.58 -11.76
CA GLN A 62 -11.13 -5.72 -11.08
C GLN A 62 -11.04 -6.89 -10.11
N TYR A 63 -11.38 -6.64 -8.86
CA TYR A 63 -11.57 -7.68 -7.88
C TYR A 63 -13.07 -7.85 -7.72
N SER A 64 -13.57 -9.09 -7.83
CA SER A 64 -14.83 -9.41 -7.19
C SER A 64 -14.65 -9.07 -5.71
N LEU A 65 -15.57 -8.27 -5.16
CA LEU A 65 -15.58 -8.02 -3.71
C LEU A 65 -15.53 -9.40 -3.03
N PRO A 66 -14.63 -9.65 -2.06
CA PRO A 66 -14.77 -10.85 -1.27
C PRO A 66 -16.13 -10.76 -0.57
N ASN A 67 -16.98 -11.77 -0.75
CA ASN A 67 -18.34 -11.82 -0.21
C ASN A 67 -18.42 -11.73 1.33
N ASN A 68 -17.32 -11.65 2.08
CA ASN A 68 -17.36 -11.93 3.52
C ASN A 68 -16.42 -11.13 4.46
N LEU A 69 -16.01 -9.89 4.16
CA LEU A 69 -15.30 -9.08 5.17
C LEU A 69 -16.24 -8.11 5.90
N SER A 70 -17.38 -8.63 6.40
CA SER A 70 -18.09 -7.97 7.49
C SER A 70 -17.53 -8.47 8.83
N PHE A 71 -17.53 -7.59 9.84
CA PHE A 71 -17.16 -7.90 11.23
C PHE A 71 -17.89 -9.15 11.78
N TRP A 72 -19.03 -9.50 11.19
CA TRP A 72 -19.94 -10.56 11.62
C TRP A 72 -19.52 -11.98 11.19
N ASN A 73 -18.50 -12.15 10.36
CA ASN A 73 -18.04 -13.48 9.93
C ASN A 73 -16.93 -14.08 10.82
N LEU A 74 -16.64 -13.46 11.97
CA LEU A 74 -15.68 -13.94 12.99
C LEU A 74 -16.29 -14.92 13.99
N SER A 75 -17.62 -15.06 14.02
CA SER A 75 -18.30 -16.05 14.85
C SER A 75 -18.79 -17.20 13.97
N LYS A 76 -17.95 -18.21 13.78
CA LYS A 76 -18.41 -19.57 13.50
C LYS A 76 -17.51 -20.57 14.21
#